data_AF-A0A7W0ZMJ4-F1
#
_entry.id   AF-A0A7W0ZMJ4-F1
#
_cell.length_a   1.000
_cell.length_b   1.000
_cell.length_c   1.000
_cell.angle_alpha   90.00
_cell.angle_beta   90.00
_cell.angle_gamma   90.00
#
_symmetry.space_group_name_H-M   'P 1'
#
loop_
_entity.id
_entity.type
_entity.pdbx_description
1 polymer ?
#
loop_
_entity_poly.entity_id
_entity_poly.type
_entity_poly.pdbx_seq_one_letter_code
_entity_poly.pdbx_strand_id
1 'polypeptide(L)'
;MDSQTDVKVGQVWSDKDKRRQGRQLRVEQVNDGTAQCSIRQGEESEFGQRLTRIKLERFARYQLLKDVEQRESDEREKDATASSAGEEVLSETHSA
;
A
#
# COMPACT_ATOMS: atom_id res chain seq x y z
N MET A 1 4.48 21.44 20.36
CA MET A 1 4.71 20.70 19.10
C MET A 1 3.74 19.55 19.11
N ASP A 2 2.58 19.77 18.50
CA ASP A 2 1.58 18.73 18.31
C ASP A 2 2.15 17.75 17.28
N SER A 3 2.58 16.58 17.76
CA SER A 3 2.95 15.47 16.89
C SER A 3 1.70 15.06 16.12
N GLN A 4 1.45 15.72 15.00
CA GLN A 4 0.41 15.33 14.06
C GLN A 4 0.83 13.98 13.50
N THR A 5 0.23 12.92 14.03
CA THR A 5 0.49 11.56 13.56
C THR A 5 0.14 11.52 12.07
N ASP A 6 1.16 11.35 11.22
CA ASP A 6 1.00 11.27 9.77
C ASP A 6 0.42 9.90 9.42
N VAL A 7 -0.91 9.81 9.49
CA VAL A 7 -1.66 8.59 9.20
C VAL A 7 -1.93 8.54 7.70
N LYS A 8 -1.53 7.44 7.05
CA LYS A 8 -1.67 7.21 5.61
C LYS A 8 -2.60 6.03 5.32
N VAL A 9 -3.27 6.10 4.18
CA VAL A 9 -4.09 4.99 3.65
C VAL A 9 -3.20 3.78 3.40
N GLY A 10 -3.65 2.59 3.82
CA GLY A 10 -2.92 1.33 3.71
C GLY A 10 -2.13 0.94 4.96
N GLN A 11 -1.89 1.87 5.89
CA GLN A 11 -1.21 1.56 7.15
C GLN A 11 -2.05 0.64 8.04
N VAL A 12 -1.38 -0.24 8.78
CA VAL A 12 -2.01 -1.10 9.79
C VAL A 12 -1.49 -0.76 11.18
N TRP A 13 -2.42 -0.47 12.09
CA TRP A 13 -2.17 -0.03 13.45
C TRP A 13 -2.76 -1.02 14.45
N SER A 14 -2.07 -1.28 15.57
CA SER A 14 -2.58 -2.08 16.69
C SER A 14 -2.79 -1.22 17.91
N ASP A 15 -3.78 -1.59 18.74
CA ASP A 15 -3.98 -0.96 20.04
C ASP A 15 -2.75 -1.23 20.95
N LYS A 16 -2.26 -0.20 21.66
CA LYS A 16 -1.19 -0.37 22.66
C LYS A 16 -1.72 -0.94 23.97
N ASP A 17 -3.04 -0.91 24.20
CA ASP A 17 -3.65 -1.43 25.41
C ASP A 17 -3.58 -2.96 25.44
N LYS A 18 -2.80 -3.50 26.38
CA LYS A 18 -2.64 -4.95 26.59
C LYS A 18 -3.95 -5.65 26.97
N ARG A 19 -4.98 -4.92 27.41
CA ARG A 19 -6.31 -5.47 27.68
C ARG A 19 -7.14 -5.69 26.42
N ARG A 20 -6.72 -5.11 25.29
CA ARG A 20 -7.36 -5.19 23.97
C ARG A 20 -6.40 -5.75 22.91
N GLN A 21 -5.56 -6.70 23.32
CA GLN A 21 -4.69 -7.41 22.39
C GLN A 21 -5.51 -8.06 21.28
N GLY A 22 -4.99 -7.99 20.05
CA GLY A 22 -5.61 -8.57 18.87
C GLY A 22 -6.48 -7.60 18.05
N ARG A 23 -6.79 -6.39 18.53
CA ARG A 23 -7.49 -5.41 17.69
C ARG A 23 -6.53 -4.68 16.77
N GLN A 24 -6.67 -4.88 15.47
CA GLN A 24 -5.91 -4.16 14.45
C GLN A 24 -6.83 -3.32 13.57
N LEU A 25 -6.31 -2.18 13.14
CA LEU A 25 -6.97 -1.17 12.33
C LEU A 25 -6.19 -1.02 11.04
N ARG A 26 -6.83 -1.22 9.90
CA ARG A 26 -6.25 -0.87 8.60
C ARG A 26 -6.92 0.39 8.10
N VAL A 27 -6.12 1.38 7.74
CA VAL A 27 -6.62 2.67 7.25
C VAL A 27 -7.04 2.51 5.80
N GLU A 28 -8.32 2.68 5.50
CA GLU A 28 -8.84 2.61 4.13
C GLU A 28 -8.97 4.01 3.50
N GLN A 29 -9.28 5.02 4.31
CA GLN A 29 -9.40 6.41 3.86
C GLN A 29 -8.95 7.38 4.95
N VAL A 30 -8.40 8.52 4.54
CA VAL A 30 -8.05 9.63 5.43
C VAL A 30 -8.76 10.89 4.93
N ASN A 31 -9.43 11.55 5.85
CA ASN A 31 -10.14 12.81 5.65
C ASN A 31 -9.62 13.84 6.67
N ASP A 32 -10.07 15.09 6.53
CA ASP A 32 -9.67 16.14 7.46
C ASP A 32 -10.04 15.78 8.92
N GLY A 33 -9.02 15.63 9.76
CA GLY A 33 -9.12 15.25 11.18
C GLY A 33 -9.55 13.81 11.49
N THR A 34 -9.90 12.97 10.49
CA THR A 34 -10.36 11.58 10.75
C THR A 34 -9.90 10.57 9.71
N ALA A 35 -9.68 9.32 10.14
CA ALA A 35 -9.44 8.17 9.27
C ALA A 35 -10.63 7.20 9.33
N GLN A 36 -10.99 6.61 8.19
CA GLN A 36 -11.89 5.46 8.14
C GLN A 36 -11.06 4.18 8.12
N CYS A 37 -11.29 3.31 9.09
CA CYS A 37 -10.52 2.10 9.27
C CYS A 37 -11.41 0.85 9.21
N SER A 38 -10.94 -0.17 8.50
CA SER A 38 -11.45 -1.53 8.68
C SER A 38 -10.80 -2.11 9.94
N ILE A 39 -11.56 -2.93 10.68
CA ILE A 39 -11.13 -3.46 11.98
C ILE A 39 -11.16 -4.98 11.93
N ARG A 40 -10.09 -5.61 12.42
CA ARG A 40 -10.07 -7.04 12.74
C ARG A 40 -9.86 -7.29 14.22
N GLN A 41 -10.38 -8.40 14.72
CA GLN A 41 -10.19 -8.88 16.08
C GLN A 41 -9.50 -10.24 16.04
N GLY A 42 -8.24 -10.29 16.49
CA GLY A 42 -7.41 -11.47 16.38
C GLY A 42 -6.61 -11.51 15.09
N GLU A 43 -5.51 -12.27 15.11
CA GLU A 43 -4.53 -12.34 14.03
C GLU A 43 -5.05 -13.09 12.80
N GLU A 44 -5.87 -14.12 13.04
CA GLU A 44 -6.45 -15.00 12.02
C GLU A 44 -7.75 -14.46 11.41
N SER A 45 -8.29 -13.35 11.94
CA SER A 45 -9.52 -12.75 11.41
C SER A 45 -9.22 -11.81 10.24
N GLU A 46 -10.10 -11.84 9.25
CA GLU A 46 -10.10 -10.87 8.15
C GLU A 46 -10.51 -9.48 8.66
N PHE A 47 -10.11 -8.45 7.92
CA PHE A 47 -10.58 -7.09 8.17
C PHE A 47 -12.08 -7.02 7.87
N GLY A 48 -12.85 -6.57 8.86
CA GLY A 48 -14.28 -6.42 8.70
C GLY A 48 -14.63 -5.39 7.62
N GLN A 49 -15.71 -5.65 6.88
CA GLN A 49 -16.22 -4.76 5.82
C GLN A 49 -16.75 -3.42 6.37
N ARG A 50 -17.11 -3.36 7.66
CA ARG A 50 -17.61 -2.15 8.29
C ARG A 50 -16.48 -1.19 8.63
N LEU A 51 -16.49 -0.04 7.97
CA LEU A 51 -15.57 1.06 8.26
C LEU A 51 -15.95 1.78 9.55
N THR A 52 -14.96 2.01 10.40
CA THR A 52 -15.08 2.78 11.63
C THR A 52 -14.31 4.09 11.49
N ARG A 53 -14.98 5.21 11.79
CA ARG A 53 -14.35 6.53 11.81
C ARG A 53 -13.57 6.74 13.11
N ILE A 54 -12.29 7.07 13.01
CA ILE A 54 -11.38 7.32 14.13
C ILE A 54 -10.71 8.67 13.93
N LYS A 55 -10.66 9.50 14.98
CA LYS A 55 -9.96 10.80 14.92
C LYS A 55 -8.45 10.60 14.85
N LEU A 56 -7.75 11.41 14.04
CA LEU A 56 -6.31 11.29 13.84
C LEU A 56 -5.50 11.44 15.15
N GLU A 57 -5.92 12.34 16.04
CA GLU A 57 -5.32 12.53 17.38
C GLU A 57 -5.29 11.23 18.21
N ARG A 58 -6.22 10.29 17.97
CA ARG A 58 -6.27 9.03 18.71
C ARG A 58 -5.20 8.05 18.27
N PHE A 59 -4.62 8.21 17.08
CA PHE A 59 -3.56 7.34 16.56
C PHE A 59 -2.29 7.35 17.42
N ALA A 60 -2.07 8.40 18.23
CA ALA A 60 -0.99 8.43 19.23
C ALA A 60 -1.05 7.25 20.23
N ARG A 61 -2.24 6.72 20.48
CA ARG A 61 -2.48 5.56 21.38
C ARG A 61 -2.29 4.20 20.69
N TYR A 62 -2.10 4.20 19.39
CA TYR A 62 -1.88 2.99 18.60
C TYR A 62 -0.39 2.86 18.26
N GLN A 63 0.00 1.63 17.92
CA GLN A 63 1.33 1.30 17.43
C GLN A 63 1.21 0.91 15.96
N LEU A 64 1.99 1.54 15.09
CA LEU A 64 2.08 1.15 13.69
C LEU A 64 2.72 -0.24 13.61
N LEU A 65 2.02 -1.19 12.98
CA LEU A 65 2.50 -2.55 12.76
C LEU A 65 3.07 -2.73 11.36
N LYS A 66 2.38 -2.18 10.35
CA LYS A 66 2.80 -2.21 8.96
C LYS A 66 2.69 -0.80 8.39
N ASP A 67 3.83 -0.27 7.99
CA ASP A 67 3.85 0.97 7.22
C ASP A 67 3.58 0.67 5.74
N VAL A 68 3.10 1.68 5.02
CA VAL A 68 3.02 1.61 3.58
C VAL A 68 4.45 1.76 3.09
N GLU A 69 5.08 0.68 2.64
CA GLU A 69 6.37 0.76 1.98
C GLU A 69 6.33 1.89 0.96
N GLN A 70 7.13 2.94 1.21
CA GLN A 70 7.43 3.91 0.18
C GLN A 70 8.04 3.11 -0.96
N ARG A 71 7.30 2.99 -2.07
CA ARG A 71 7.93 2.80 -3.38
C ARG A 71 8.78 4.04 -3.64
N GLU A 72 9.96 4.10 -3.05
CA GLU A 72 11.05 4.86 -3.63
C GLU A 72 11.57 4.02 -4.80
N SER A 73 11.12 4.42 -5.99
CA SER A 73 11.91 4.49 -7.22
C SER A 73 12.91 3.36 -7.48
N ASP A 74 12.42 2.25 -8.05
CA ASP A 74 13.22 1.42 -8.97
C ASP A 74 12.58 1.48 -10.37
N GLU A 75 12.41 2.72 -10.87
CA GLU A 75 12.23 3.01 -12.29
C GLU A 75 13.42 3.87 -12.75
N ARG A 76 14.61 3.26 -12.81
CA ARG A 76 15.68 3.79 -13.68
C ARG A 76 16.77 2.75 -13.93
N GLU A 77 16.55 1.88 -14.93
CA GLU A 77 17.53 1.79 -16.00
C GLU A 77 16.94 1.30 -17.33
N LYS A 78 16.80 2.27 -18.24
CA LYS A 78 17.05 2.21 -19.69
C LYS A 78 16.18 1.30 -20.54
N ASP A 79 15.10 1.91 -21.02
CA ASP A 79 14.83 1.92 -22.46
C ASP A 79 15.88 2.82 -23.15
N ALA A 80 16.76 2.23 -23.96
CA ALA A 80 17.33 2.80 -25.20
C ALA A 80 18.52 1.98 -25.74
N THR A 81 18.47 1.73 -27.06
CA THR A 81 19.54 1.34 -28.02
C THR A 81 19.82 -0.17 -28.10
N ALA A 82 19.69 -0.90 -29.22
CA ALA A 82 19.86 -0.65 -30.65
C ALA A 82 19.18 -1.82 -31.42
N SER A 83 18.85 -1.85 -32.71
CA SER A 83 18.95 -0.93 -33.84
C SER A 83 18.12 -1.57 -34.97
N SER A 84 17.42 -0.74 -35.72
CA SER A 84 16.91 -1.09 -37.05
C SER A 84 18.10 -1.20 -38.01
N ALA A 85 18.26 -2.33 -38.73
CA ALA A 85 19.02 -2.42 -39.99
C ALA A 85 18.79 -3.78 -40.70
N GLY A 86 18.38 -3.71 -41.97
CA GLY A 86 18.35 -4.80 -42.97
C GLY A 86 17.03 -5.60 -42.95
N GLU A 87 16.02 -5.36 -43.78
CA GLU A 87 16.04 -5.25 -45.25
C GLU A 87 16.99 -6.26 -45.89
N GLU A 88 16.48 -7.47 -46.17
CA GLU A 88 16.78 -8.18 -47.42
C GLU A 88 15.54 -8.92 -47.91
N VAL A 89 15.47 -8.96 -49.23
CA VAL A 89 14.29 -9.09 -50.07
C VAL A 89 14.34 -10.48 -50.73
N LEU A 90 13.18 -11.10 -50.92
CA LEU A 90 12.82 -12.12 -51.91
C LEU A 90 13.90 -13.14 -52.37
N SER A 91 13.59 -14.43 -52.23
CA SER A 91 13.77 -15.38 -53.34
C SER A 91 12.80 -16.56 -53.22
N GLU A 92 11.78 -16.46 -54.05
CA GLU A 92 10.93 -17.51 -54.60
C GLU A 92 11.79 -18.56 -55.32
N THR A 93 11.61 -19.85 -55.07
CA THR A 93 11.78 -20.87 -56.12
C THR A 93 10.80 -22.01 -55.92
N HIS A 94 9.94 -22.13 -56.92
CA HIS A 94 9.03 -23.22 -57.21
C HIS A 94 9.72 -24.58 -57.37
N SER A 95 8.89 -25.61 -57.18
CA SER A 95 9.08 -27.01 -57.56
C SER A 95 9.70 -27.23 -58.95
N ALA A 96 10.51 -28.27 -59.04
CA ALA A 96 10.65 -29.13 -60.21
C ALA A 96 10.74 -30.59 -59.74
#